data_AF-R5GCV8-F1
#
_entry.id   AF-R5GCV8-F1
#
_cell.length_a   1.000
_cell.length_b   1.000
_cell.length_c   1.000
_cell.angle_alpha   90.00
_cell.angle_beta   90.00
_cell.angle_gamma   90.00
#
_symmetry.space_group_name_H-M   'P 1'
#
loop_
_entity.id
_entity.type
_entity.pdbx_description
1 polymer ?
#
loop_
_entity_poly.entity_id
_entity_poly.type
_entity_poly.pdbx_seq_one_letter_code
_entity_poly.pdbx_strand_id
1 'polypeptide(L)'
;MSVFLNENNRLRLPQDVRPQIGDEQYYGLQPYIDSAKAFARVSYKSLYIIDYNRMNFLYVSDNPLFLCGENVETVQQEGYDFYYNHVPEEDLEFLTQVNRAGFEFFKGVAVSERSQYTISYNFRITQKESREKILINHQITPLKLDSMGNVWLALCLVSLAPTQSRSWYCLYDSGQFEFDVAVFSKEWTLEAD
;
A
#
# COMPACT_ATOMS: atom_id res chain seq x y z
N MET A 1 7.00 -19.36 -20.31
CA MET A 1 7.62 -19.57 -18.98
C MET A 1 6.49 -19.55 -17.98
N SER A 2 6.28 -20.64 -17.26
CA SER A 2 5.23 -20.74 -16.24
C SER A 2 5.58 -19.80 -15.09
N VAL A 3 4.77 -18.77 -14.89
CA VAL A 3 4.74 -18.02 -13.64
C VAL A 3 4.38 -19.04 -12.57
N PHE A 4 5.33 -19.38 -11.70
CA PHE A 4 5.05 -20.19 -10.52
C PHE A 4 4.05 -19.38 -9.68
N LEU A 5 2.78 -19.75 -9.75
CA LEU A 5 1.77 -19.25 -8.84
C LEU A 5 2.16 -19.73 -7.45
N ASN A 6 2.66 -18.83 -6.62
CA ASN A 6 2.90 -19.10 -5.21
C ASN A 6 1.53 -19.45 -4.59
N GLU A 7 1.36 -20.69 -4.11
CA GLU A 7 0.07 -21.22 -3.63
C GLU A 7 -0.45 -20.45 -2.39
N ASN A 8 0.40 -19.65 -1.75
CA ASN A 8 0.06 -18.79 -0.62
C ASN A 8 -0.10 -17.33 -1.03
N ASN A 9 -1.11 -17.03 -1.84
CA ASN A 9 -1.41 -15.66 -2.25
C ASN A 9 -2.11 -14.86 -1.14
N ARG A 10 -1.41 -14.67 -0.02
CA ARG A 10 -1.97 -14.10 1.23
C ARG A 10 -2.29 -12.61 1.11
N LEU A 11 -1.60 -11.90 0.22
CA LEU A 11 -1.84 -10.48 -0.06
C LEU A 11 -2.87 -10.27 -1.19
N ARG A 12 -3.46 -11.34 -1.75
CA ARG A 12 -4.52 -11.18 -2.75
C ARG A 12 -5.75 -10.54 -2.15
N LEU A 13 -6.36 -9.69 -2.96
CA LEU A 13 -7.63 -9.06 -2.63
C LEU A 13 -8.76 -10.08 -2.67
N PRO A 14 -9.73 -10.01 -1.73
CA PRO A 14 -11.04 -10.64 -1.90
C PRO A 14 -11.66 -10.22 -3.24
N GLN A 15 -12.36 -11.14 -3.91
CA GLN A 15 -12.89 -10.91 -5.26
C GLN A 15 -13.90 -9.75 -5.32
N ASP A 16 -14.66 -9.53 -4.24
CA ASP A 16 -15.69 -8.51 -4.12
C ASP A 16 -15.13 -7.07 -4.01
N VAL A 17 -13.85 -6.92 -3.64
CA VAL A 17 -13.19 -5.60 -3.52
C VAL A 17 -12.10 -5.39 -4.55
N ARG A 18 -11.81 -6.38 -5.39
CA ARG A 18 -10.82 -6.24 -6.45
C ARG A 18 -11.40 -5.32 -7.53
N PRO A 19 -10.72 -4.21 -7.86
CA PRO A 19 -11.16 -3.32 -8.92
C PRO A 19 -11.18 -4.07 -10.25
N GLN A 20 -12.18 -3.78 -11.09
CA GLN A 20 -12.31 -4.39 -12.42
C GLN A 20 -12.05 -3.35 -13.50
N ILE A 21 -10.84 -3.38 -14.07
CA ILE A 21 -10.39 -2.33 -15.00
C ILE A 21 -9.98 -2.93 -16.34
N GLY A 22 -10.58 -2.41 -17.41
CA GLY A 22 -10.21 -2.72 -18.79
C GLY A 22 -8.93 -2.01 -19.22
N ASP A 23 -8.20 -2.60 -20.16
CA ASP A 23 -6.87 -2.12 -20.59
C ASP A 23 -6.91 -0.70 -21.16
N GLU A 24 -8.02 -0.30 -21.80
CA GLU A 24 -8.21 1.04 -22.35
C GLU A 24 -8.18 2.15 -21.29
N GLN A 25 -8.59 1.83 -20.05
CA GLN A 25 -8.59 2.81 -18.96
C GLN A 25 -7.17 3.15 -18.49
N TYR A 26 -6.18 2.32 -18.81
CA TYR A 26 -4.78 2.56 -18.48
C TYR A 26 -4.12 3.66 -19.31
N TYR A 27 -4.67 4.00 -20.48
CA TYR A 27 -4.07 5.02 -21.36
C TYR A 27 -4.05 6.42 -20.73
N GLY A 28 -4.95 6.69 -19.79
CA GLY A 28 -5.05 7.98 -19.09
C GLY A 28 -4.20 8.11 -17.83
N LEU A 29 -3.30 7.16 -17.54
CA LEU A 29 -2.60 7.12 -16.25
C LEU A 29 -1.31 7.94 -16.18
N GLN A 30 -0.79 8.41 -17.32
CA GLN A 30 0.46 9.15 -17.38
C GLN A 30 0.52 10.35 -16.40
N PRO A 31 -0.55 11.17 -16.24
CA PRO A 31 -0.51 12.28 -15.28
C PRO A 31 -0.28 11.84 -13.83
N TYR A 32 -0.77 10.67 -13.41
CA TYR A 32 -0.55 10.14 -12.05
C TYR A 32 0.93 9.78 -11.86
N ILE A 33 1.53 9.12 -12.84
CA ILE A 33 2.94 8.75 -12.85
C ILE A 33 3.82 10.01 -12.82
N ASP A 34 3.53 10.99 -13.68
CA ASP A 34 4.32 12.23 -13.77
C ASP A 34 4.22 13.06 -12.49
N SER A 35 3.04 13.09 -11.85
CA SER A 35 2.83 13.74 -10.56
C SER A 35 3.60 13.06 -9.45
N ALA A 36 3.58 11.72 -9.38
CA ALA A 36 4.36 10.96 -8.40
C ALA A 36 5.88 11.11 -8.62
N LYS A 37 6.34 11.13 -9.88
CA LYS A 37 7.73 11.43 -10.24
C LYS A 37 8.14 12.84 -9.81
N ALA A 38 7.27 13.83 -10.02
CA ALA A 38 7.54 15.20 -9.60
C ALA A 38 7.62 15.30 -8.07
N PHE A 39 6.70 14.65 -7.36
CA PHE A 39 6.68 14.65 -5.90
C PHE A 39 7.88 13.91 -5.30
N ALA A 40 8.31 12.81 -5.92
CA ALA A 40 9.49 12.07 -5.47
C ALA A 40 10.78 12.90 -5.50
N ARG A 41 10.92 13.84 -6.44
CA ARG A 41 12.11 14.72 -6.51
C ARG A 41 12.20 15.74 -5.37
N VAL A 42 11.08 16.04 -4.72
CA VAL A 42 11.00 17.05 -3.65
C VAL A 42 10.72 16.44 -2.28
N SER A 43 10.82 15.11 -2.17
CA SER A 43 10.59 14.35 -0.94
C SER A 43 11.79 13.48 -0.63
N TYR A 44 12.08 13.27 0.65
CA TYR A 44 13.07 12.28 1.09
C TYR A 44 12.47 10.87 1.21
N LYS A 45 11.14 10.75 1.16
CA LYS A 45 10.43 9.47 1.26
C LYS A 45 10.61 8.67 -0.03
N SER A 46 10.47 7.35 0.06
CA SER A 46 10.27 6.51 -1.13
C SER A 46 8.80 6.53 -1.51
N LEU A 47 8.51 6.59 -2.81
CA LEU A 47 7.17 6.74 -3.38
C LEU A 47 6.91 5.63 -4.38
N TYR A 48 5.71 5.07 -4.36
CA TYR A 48 5.25 4.20 -5.44
C TYR A 48 3.74 4.28 -5.61
N ILE A 49 3.24 3.89 -6.78
CA ILE A 49 1.82 3.75 -7.05
C ILE A 49 1.51 2.26 -7.18
N ILE A 50 0.64 1.76 -6.30
CA ILE A 50 0.16 0.38 -6.36
C ILE A 50 -1.04 0.29 -7.31
N ASP A 51 -1.10 -0.77 -8.09
CA ASP A 51 -2.25 -1.12 -8.92
C ASP A 51 -2.89 -2.41 -8.39
N TYR A 52 -4.07 -2.24 -7.78
CA TYR A 52 -4.84 -3.33 -7.19
C TYR A 52 -5.54 -4.21 -8.23
N ASN A 53 -5.73 -3.73 -9.47
CA ASN A 53 -6.28 -4.54 -10.56
C ASN A 53 -5.22 -5.50 -11.09
N ARG A 54 -4.02 -5.01 -11.41
CA ARG A 54 -2.92 -5.83 -11.94
C ARG A 54 -2.03 -6.46 -10.87
N MET A 55 -2.21 -6.12 -9.59
CA MET A 55 -1.41 -6.61 -8.46
C MET A 55 0.08 -6.33 -8.66
N ASN A 56 0.40 -5.12 -9.14
CA ASN A 56 1.77 -4.69 -9.42
C ASN A 56 1.98 -3.21 -9.04
N PHE A 57 3.15 -2.68 -9.37
CA PHE A 57 3.45 -1.26 -9.17
C PHE A 57 3.44 -0.52 -10.50
N LEU A 58 2.55 0.46 -10.62
CA LEU A 58 2.46 1.35 -11.77
C LEU A 58 3.69 2.27 -11.88
N TYR A 59 4.23 2.68 -10.73
CA TYR A 59 5.43 3.51 -10.62
C TYR A 59 6.15 3.19 -9.31
N VAL A 60 7.48 3.19 -9.30
CA VAL A 60 8.32 3.14 -8.09
C VAL A 60 9.41 4.20 -8.24
N SER A 61 9.65 4.99 -7.19
CA SER A 61 10.73 5.98 -7.16
C SER A 61 12.07 5.30 -6.93
N ASP A 62 13.13 5.88 -7.51
CA ASP A 62 14.51 5.47 -7.26
C ASP A 62 15.00 5.97 -5.89
N ASN A 63 14.43 5.41 -4.81
CA ASN A 63 14.81 5.68 -3.44
C ASN A 63 15.17 4.35 -2.75
N PRO A 64 16.43 4.17 -2.33
CA PRO A 64 16.96 2.90 -1.81
C PRO A 64 16.17 2.30 -0.64
N LEU A 65 15.49 3.13 0.15
CA LEU A 65 14.82 2.70 1.37
C LEU A 65 13.83 1.57 1.11
N PHE A 66 12.99 1.68 0.07
CA PHE A 66 12.01 0.65 -0.28
C PHE A 66 12.54 -0.38 -1.28
N LEU A 67 13.63 -0.08 -2.00
CA LEU A 67 14.13 -0.98 -3.04
C LEU A 67 14.84 -2.22 -2.47
N CYS A 68 15.18 -2.23 -1.18
CA CYS A 68 15.84 -3.37 -0.52
C CYS A 68 17.16 -3.81 -1.18
N GLY A 69 17.85 -2.91 -1.89
CA GLY A 69 19.07 -3.21 -2.65
C GLY A 69 18.82 -3.71 -4.10
N GLU A 70 17.58 -3.74 -4.56
CA GLU A 70 17.22 -3.96 -5.96
C GLU A 70 17.21 -2.64 -6.76
N ASN A 71 17.10 -2.73 -8.08
CA ASN A 71 16.79 -1.58 -8.93
C ASN A 71 15.26 -1.42 -9.12
N VAL A 72 14.86 -0.25 -9.60
CA VAL A 72 13.44 0.11 -9.82
C VAL A 72 12.77 -0.87 -10.79
N GLU A 73 13.44 -1.23 -11.88
CA GLU A 73 12.87 -2.11 -12.90
C GLU A 73 12.53 -3.50 -12.34
N THR A 74 13.42 -4.07 -11.53
CA THR A 74 13.21 -5.36 -10.85
C THR A 74 12.00 -5.29 -9.94
N VAL A 75 11.93 -4.29 -9.06
CA VAL A 75 10.81 -4.14 -8.11
C VAL A 75 9.47 -3.98 -8.84
N GLN A 76 9.45 -3.19 -9.93
CA GLN A 76 8.24 -3.03 -10.74
C GLN A 76 7.81 -4.32 -11.45
N GLN A 77 8.77 -5.12 -11.92
CA GLN A 77 8.51 -6.41 -12.57
C GLN A 77 7.98 -7.46 -11.59
N GLU A 78 8.52 -7.50 -10.37
CA GLU A 78 8.07 -8.41 -9.31
C GLU A 78 6.64 -8.08 -8.84
N GLY A 79 6.27 -6.80 -8.81
CA GLY A 79 4.97 -6.38 -8.29
C GLY A 79 4.79 -6.86 -6.84
N TYR A 80 3.71 -7.56 -6.54
CA TYR A 80 3.47 -8.04 -5.16
C TYR A 80 4.45 -9.13 -4.71
N ASP A 81 5.16 -9.80 -5.64
CA ASP A 81 6.18 -10.78 -5.28
C ASP A 81 7.34 -10.15 -4.50
N PHE A 82 7.58 -8.86 -4.70
CA PHE A 82 8.51 -8.06 -3.91
C PHE A 82 8.26 -8.19 -2.40
N TYR A 83 6.99 -8.12 -1.96
CA TYR A 83 6.68 -8.23 -0.53
C TYR A 83 7.04 -9.62 0.01
N TYR A 84 6.74 -10.70 -0.73
CA TYR A 84 7.07 -12.05 -0.28
C TYR A 84 8.60 -12.29 -0.23
N ASN A 85 9.36 -11.61 -1.08
CA ASN A 85 10.81 -11.73 -1.14
C ASN A 85 11.52 -10.93 -0.05
N HIS A 86 10.97 -9.77 0.33
CA HIS A 86 11.67 -8.81 1.19
C HIS A 86 11.03 -8.58 2.56
N VAL A 87 9.79 -8.99 2.80
CA VAL A 87 9.14 -8.81 4.11
C VAL A 87 9.31 -10.07 4.97
N PRO A 88 9.77 -9.97 6.23
CA PRO A 88 9.82 -11.10 7.15
C PRO A 88 8.43 -11.74 7.34
N GLU A 89 8.37 -13.06 7.53
CA GLU A 89 7.13 -13.84 7.63
C GLU A 89 6.11 -13.29 8.65
N GLU A 90 6.58 -12.91 9.84
CA GLU A 90 5.76 -12.28 10.88
C GLU A 90 5.16 -10.92 10.47
N ASP A 91 5.87 -10.16 9.63
CA ASP A 91 5.37 -8.91 9.07
C ASP A 91 4.46 -9.17 7.85
N LEU A 92 4.67 -10.25 7.08
CA LEU A 92 3.75 -10.66 6.01
C LEU A 92 2.36 -11.05 6.56
N GLU A 93 2.32 -11.73 7.69
CA GLU A 93 1.07 -12.03 8.39
C GLU A 93 0.37 -10.74 8.84
N PHE A 94 1.12 -9.81 9.42
CA PHE A 94 0.62 -8.49 9.79
C PHE A 94 0.08 -7.71 8.57
N LEU A 95 0.82 -7.66 7.45
CA LEU A 95 0.37 -7.03 6.20
C LEU A 95 -0.93 -7.65 5.66
N THR A 96 -1.10 -8.96 5.82
CA THR A 96 -2.34 -9.64 5.44
C THR A 96 -3.52 -9.14 6.28
N GLN A 97 -3.32 -9.00 7.59
CA GLN A 97 -4.35 -8.47 8.50
C GLN A 97 -4.67 -7.01 8.18
N VAL A 98 -3.64 -6.17 8.00
CA VAL A 98 -3.79 -4.75 7.62
C VAL A 98 -4.51 -4.57 6.30
N ASN A 99 -4.17 -5.37 5.28
CA ASN A 99 -4.88 -5.33 4.00
C ASN A 99 -6.37 -5.64 4.18
N ARG A 100 -6.70 -6.75 4.86
CA ARG A 100 -8.10 -7.13 5.12
C ARG A 100 -8.85 -6.04 5.88
N ALA A 101 -8.24 -5.52 6.94
CA ALA A 101 -8.74 -4.41 7.74
C ALA A 101 -9.01 -3.15 6.89
N GLY A 102 -8.05 -2.75 6.06
CA GLY A 102 -8.17 -1.60 5.17
C GLY A 102 -9.33 -1.74 4.19
N PHE A 103 -9.53 -2.93 3.61
CA PHE A 103 -10.67 -3.16 2.71
C PHE A 103 -12.01 -3.09 3.44
N GLU A 104 -12.14 -3.73 4.60
CA GLU A 104 -13.37 -3.66 5.40
C GLU A 104 -13.66 -2.22 5.87
N PHE A 105 -12.62 -1.46 6.22
CA PHE A 105 -12.74 -0.03 6.51
C PHE A 105 -13.31 0.74 5.32
N PHE A 106 -12.70 0.62 4.13
CA PHE A 106 -13.15 1.34 2.94
C PHE A 106 -14.55 0.92 2.48
N LYS A 107 -15.00 -0.32 2.74
CA LYS A 107 -16.40 -0.73 2.49
C LYS A 107 -17.39 0.10 3.30
N GLY A 108 -17.04 0.48 4.54
CA GLY A 108 -17.86 1.32 5.41
C GLY A 108 -17.82 2.81 5.08
N VAL A 109 -16.80 3.27 4.34
CA VAL A 109 -16.63 4.67 3.93
C VAL A 109 -17.38 4.96 2.63
N ALA A 110 -18.07 6.12 2.57
CA ALA A 110 -18.77 6.57 1.37
C ALA A 110 -17.79 6.74 0.20
N VAL A 111 -18.19 6.30 -1.00
CA VAL A 111 -17.31 6.29 -2.19
C VAL A 111 -16.68 7.66 -2.46
N SER A 112 -17.43 8.75 -2.28
CA SER A 112 -16.96 10.13 -2.47
C SER A 112 -15.86 10.56 -1.49
N GLU A 113 -15.76 9.90 -0.33
CA GLU A 113 -14.84 10.26 0.75
C GLU A 113 -13.59 9.38 0.77
N ARG A 114 -13.59 8.22 0.10
CA ARG A 114 -12.49 7.23 0.18
C ARG A 114 -11.11 7.83 -0.11
N SER A 115 -11.00 8.74 -1.08
CA SER A 115 -9.73 9.37 -1.45
C SER A 115 -9.21 10.39 -0.43
N GLN A 116 -9.97 10.71 0.62
CA GLN A 116 -9.57 11.63 1.70
C GLN A 116 -8.90 10.89 2.87
N TYR A 117 -8.92 9.55 2.86
CA TYR A 117 -8.33 8.74 3.92
C TYR A 117 -6.91 8.29 3.56
N THR A 118 -6.08 8.15 4.60
CA THR A 118 -4.73 7.57 4.50
C THR A 118 -4.56 6.52 5.57
N ILE A 119 -4.22 5.29 5.19
CA ILE A 119 -3.85 4.23 6.13
C ILE A 119 -2.34 4.29 6.34
N SER A 120 -1.88 4.28 7.59
CA SER A 120 -0.47 4.31 7.97
C SER A 120 -0.14 3.14 8.88
N TYR A 121 0.96 2.44 8.64
CA TYR A 121 1.40 1.34 9.49
C TYR A 121 2.90 1.08 9.37
N ASN A 122 3.47 0.49 10.42
CA ASN A 122 4.88 0.11 10.44
C ASN A 122 5.05 -1.38 10.20
N PHE A 123 5.96 -1.75 9.29
CA PHE A 123 6.38 -3.13 9.08
C PHE A 123 7.86 -3.17 8.72
N ARG A 124 8.47 -4.35 8.79
CA ARG A 124 9.89 -4.50 8.47
C ARG A 124 10.10 -4.99 7.04
N ILE A 125 11.15 -4.49 6.43
CA ILE A 125 11.70 -4.99 5.16
C ILE A 125 13.12 -5.47 5.37
N THR A 126 13.54 -6.46 4.59
CA THR A 126 14.84 -7.11 4.67
C THR A 126 15.69 -6.65 3.50
N GLN A 127 16.80 -5.98 3.80
CA GLN A 127 17.78 -5.58 2.81
C GLN A 127 18.44 -6.82 2.19
N LYS A 128 18.52 -6.87 0.85
CA LYS A 128 19.01 -8.04 0.11
C LYS A 128 20.42 -8.44 0.51
N GLU A 129 21.34 -7.47 0.52
CA GLU A 129 22.77 -7.69 0.76
C GLU A 129 23.10 -7.88 2.24
N SER A 130 22.73 -6.93 3.10
CA SER A 130 23.09 -6.95 4.51
C SER A 130 22.25 -7.91 5.35
N ARG A 131 21.09 -8.34 4.84
CA ARG A 131 20.05 -9.09 5.57
C ARG A 131 19.50 -8.34 6.78
N GLU A 132 19.80 -7.05 6.89
CA GLU A 132 19.29 -6.19 7.94
C GLU A 132 17.77 -6.02 7.78
N LYS A 133 17.06 -6.06 8.91
CA LYS A 133 15.63 -5.78 8.97
C LYS A 133 15.44 -4.31 9.36
N ILE A 134 14.93 -3.51 8.44
CA ILE A 134 14.64 -2.09 8.68
C ILE A 134 13.15 -1.93 8.94
N LEU A 135 12.79 -1.28 10.04
CA LEU A 135 11.42 -0.90 10.34
C LEU A 135 11.06 0.37 9.56
N ILE A 136 10.07 0.26 8.67
CA ILE A 136 9.58 1.37 7.85
C ILE A 136 8.16 1.73 8.25
N ASN A 137 7.82 3.01 8.13
CA ASN A 137 6.45 3.47 8.10
C ASN A 137 5.97 3.51 6.66
N HIS A 138 4.80 2.94 6.42
CA HIS A 138 4.15 2.86 5.13
C HIS A 138 2.79 3.52 5.19
N GLN A 139 2.56 4.47 4.29
CA GLN A 139 1.32 5.22 4.19
C GLN A 139 0.69 4.98 2.84
N ILE A 140 -0.60 4.67 2.79
CA ILE A 140 -1.36 4.39 1.58
C ILE A 140 -2.54 5.35 1.52
N THR A 141 -2.67 6.06 0.41
CA THR A 141 -3.84 6.91 0.13
C THR A 141 -4.44 6.61 -1.25
N PRO A 142 -5.76 6.39 -1.38
CA PRO A 142 -6.39 6.13 -2.67
C PRO A 142 -6.24 7.29 -3.66
N LEU A 143 -5.82 6.98 -4.89
CA LEU A 143 -5.69 7.96 -5.99
C LEU A 143 -6.84 7.88 -6.99
N LYS A 144 -7.34 6.67 -7.26
CA LYS A 144 -8.33 6.43 -8.31
C LYS A 144 -9.18 5.23 -7.92
N LEU A 145 -10.49 5.33 -8.13
CA LEU A 145 -11.46 4.27 -7.90
C LEU A 145 -11.99 3.71 -9.22
N ASP A 146 -12.49 2.48 -9.21
CA ASP A 146 -13.27 1.93 -10.31
C ASP A 146 -14.72 2.46 -10.31
N SER A 147 -15.53 2.03 -11.28
CA SER A 147 -16.95 2.44 -11.39
C SER A 147 -17.84 1.93 -10.25
N MET A 148 -17.39 0.93 -9.49
CA MET A 148 -18.07 0.39 -8.30
C MET A 148 -17.56 1.03 -7.00
N GLY A 149 -16.60 1.96 -7.10
CA GLY A 149 -15.99 2.65 -5.97
C GLY A 149 -14.83 1.88 -5.32
N ASN A 150 -14.43 0.72 -5.83
CA ASN A 150 -13.27 -0.02 -5.32
C ASN A 150 -11.98 0.76 -5.61
N VAL A 151 -11.01 0.70 -4.68
CA VAL A 151 -9.73 1.36 -4.88
C VAL A 151 -8.97 0.66 -6.01
N TRP A 152 -8.70 1.39 -7.10
CA TRP A 152 -7.90 0.91 -8.22
C TRP A 152 -6.43 1.23 -8.03
N LEU A 153 -6.12 2.52 -7.88
CA LEU A 153 -4.75 3.00 -7.68
C LEU A 153 -4.63 3.64 -6.31
N ALA A 154 -3.52 3.42 -5.63
CA ALA A 154 -3.17 4.14 -4.41
C ALA A 154 -1.71 4.62 -4.45
N LEU A 155 -1.48 5.80 -3.87
CA LEU A 155 -0.15 6.35 -3.66
C LEU A 155 0.37 5.82 -2.34
N CYS A 156 1.58 5.29 -2.38
CA CYS A 156 2.28 4.76 -1.24
C CYS A 156 3.50 5.61 -0.91
N LEU A 157 3.65 5.99 0.35
CA LEU A 157 4.83 6.65 0.89
C LEU A 157 5.53 5.73 1.89
N VAL A 158 6.85 5.64 1.78
CA VAL A 158 7.69 4.86 2.68
C VAL A 158 8.74 5.77 3.29
N SER A 159 8.83 5.75 4.61
CA SER A 159 9.89 6.41 5.38
C SER A 159 10.39 5.49 6.48
N LEU A 160 11.49 5.85 7.14
CA LEU A 160 11.86 5.19 8.39
C LEU A 160 10.72 5.33 9.40
N ALA A 161 10.47 4.28 10.18
CA ALA A 161 9.44 4.33 11.20
C ALA A 161 9.84 5.34 12.29
N PRO A 162 8.93 6.22 12.74
CA PRO A 162 9.21 7.18 13.80
C PRO A 162 9.29 6.52 15.19
N THR A 163 8.73 5.31 15.33
CA THR A 163 8.71 4.52 16.57
C THR A 163 9.53 3.23 16.40
N GLN A 164 9.88 2.59 17.52
CA GLN A 164 10.56 1.29 17.50
C GLN A 164 9.60 0.09 17.47
N SER A 165 8.29 0.34 17.49
CA SER A 165 7.25 -0.70 17.52
C SER A 165 6.42 -0.72 16.24
N ARG A 166 5.80 -1.88 15.98
CA ARG A 166 4.71 -1.96 15.01
C ARG A 166 3.53 -1.14 15.57
N SER A 167 3.04 -0.24 14.76
CA SER A 167 1.83 0.54 15.03
C SER A 167 1.10 0.76 13.71
N TRP A 168 -0.19 1.07 13.78
CA TRP A 168 -0.97 1.46 12.61
C TRP A 168 -2.10 2.40 13.03
N TYR A 169 -2.53 3.23 12.10
CA TYR A 169 -3.57 4.22 12.30
C TYR A 169 -4.12 4.65 10.94
N CYS A 170 -5.30 5.27 10.92
CA CYS A 170 -5.90 5.88 9.73
C CYS A 170 -6.04 7.38 9.95
N LEU A 171 -5.77 8.19 8.93
CA LEU A 171 -5.94 9.64 8.94
C LEU A 171 -7.06 10.04 7.99
N TYR A 172 -7.82 11.07 8.32
CA TYR A 172 -8.84 11.69 7.46
C TYR A 172 -8.80 13.20 7.59
N ASP A 173 -8.66 13.93 6.47
CA ASP A 173 -8.85 15.39 6.38
C ASP A 173 -8.25 16.19 7.56
N SER A 174 -7.03 15.83 8.00
CA SER A 174 -6.27 16.35 9.16
C SER A 174 -6.56 15.80 10.58
N GLY A 175 -7.60 14.99 10.76
CA GLY A 175 -7.82 14.17 11.96
C GLY A 175 -7.04 12.85 11.95
N GLN A 176 -6.57 12.40 13.11
CA GLN A 176 -5.88 11.12 13.29
C GLN A 176 -6.77 10.15 14.10
N PHE A 177 -7.09 9.01 13.50
CA PHE A 177 -7.78 7.91 14.15
C PHE A 177 -6.80 6.75 14.31
N GLU A 178 -6.28 6.57 15.53
CA GLU A 178 -5.48 5.38 15.85
C GLU A 178 -6.41 4.21 16.15
N PHE A 179 -6.07 3.05 15.61
CA PHE A 179 -6.85 1.84 15.75
C PHE A 179 -5.89 0.71 16.16
N ASP A 180 -6.39 -0.41 16.68
CA ASP A 180 -5.59 -1.63 16.95
C ASP A 180 -6.00 -2.72 15.94
N VAL A 181 -5.04 -3.38 15.27
CA VAL A 181 -5.32 -4.36 14.19
C VAL A 181 -6.05 -5.55 14.80
N ALA A 182 -5.76 -5.85 16.07
CA ALA A 182 -6.44 -6.88 16.84
C ALA A 182 -7.86 -6.48 17.25
N VAL A 183 -8.19 -5.18 17.28
CA VAL A 183 -9.47 -4.62 17.73
C VAL A 183 -10.19 -3.97 16.55
N PHE A 184 -10.44 -4.75 15.50
CA PHE A 184 -11.50 -4.43 14.53
C PHE A 184 -12.89 -4.87 15.03
N SER A 185 -13.06 -5.11 16.32
CA SER A 185 -14.38 -5.26 16.94
C SER A 185 -14.90 -3.89 17.36
N LYS A 186 -15.73 -3.29 16.49
CA LYS A 186 -16.68 -2.20 16.76
C LYS A 186 -16.33 -1.28 17.94
N GLU A 187 -15.77 -0.11 17.65
CA GLU A 187 -16.22 1.13 18.31
C GLU A 187 -15.88 2.29 17.38
N TRP A 188 -16.91 2.75 16.66
CA TRP A 188 -16.83 3.96 15.85
C TRP A 188 -16.97 5.15 16.80
N THR A 189 -15.86 5.69 17.31
CA THR A 189 -15.89 7.03 17.91
C THR A 189 -15.73 8.05 16.78
N LEU A 190 -16.88 8.41 16.19
CA LEU A 190 -16.99 9.73 15.56
C LEU A 190 -16.94 10.73 16.71
N GLU A 191 -15.80 11.38 16.92
CA GLU A 191 -15.81 12.68 17.60
C GLU A 191 -16.50 13.65 16.64
N ALA A 192 -17.78 13.88 16.89
CA ALA A 192 -18.51 15.01 16.34
C ALA A 192 -18.24 16.21 17.25
N ASP A 193 -17.76 17.31 16.67
CA ASP A 193 -17.76 18.64 17.27
C ASP A 193 -19.19 19.12 17.61
#